data_AF-A0A238W5D4-F1
#
_entry.id   AF-A0A238W5D4-F1
#
_cell.length_a   1.000
_cell.length_b   1.000
_cell.length_c   1.000
_cell.angle_alpha   90.00
_cell.angle_beta   90.00
_cell.angle_gamma   90.00
#
_symmetry.space_group_name_H-M   'P 1'
#
loop_
_entity.id
_entity.type
_entity.pdbx_description
1 polymer ?
#
loop_
_entity_poly.entity_id
_entity_poly.type
_entity_poly.pdbx_seq_one_letter_code
_entity_poly.pdbx_strand_id
1 'polypeptide(L)'
;MTVRELHPQQALHVESGVTLGGAGREAMALRLGEHVLTLPVDRGYRQLRFFIPTEPRWDDDGELLPPEIADNLQAIITEIAVFWEQEPEFRSIFR
;
A
#
# COMPACT_ATOMS: atom_id res chain seq x y z
N MET A 1 -11.47 -9.96 -11.42
CA MET A 1 -10.87 -9.93 -10.07
C MET A 1 -9.67 -9.03 -10.15
N THR A 2 -9.71 -7.90 -9.47
CA THR A 2 -8.66 -6.87 -9.52
C THR A 2 -7.52 -7.14 -8.54
N VAL A 3 -7.71 -8.07 -7.61
CA VAL A 3 -6.70 -8.48 -6.62
C VAL A 3 -6.46 -9.98 -6.68
N ARG A 4 -5.19 -10.40 -6.52
CA ARG A 4 -4.76 -11.80 -6.43
C ARG A 4 -3.87 -12.00 -5.21
N GLU A 5 -4.19 -12.99 -4.38
CA GLU A 5 -3.31 -13.39 -3.28
C GLU A 5 -2.00 -13.98 -3.82
N LEU A 6 -0.87 -13.57 -3.25
CA LEU A 6 0.44 -14.18 -3.49
C LEU A 6 0.85 -15.04 -2.30
N HIS A 7 0.65 -14.53 -1.08
CA HIS A 7 0.90 -15.18 0.20
C HIS A 7 -0.10 -14.68 1.26
N PRO A 8 -0.21 -15.33 2.45
CA PRO A 8 -1.20 -14.96 3.46
C PRO A 8 -1.18 -13.51 3.97
N GLN A 9 -0.10 -12.76 3.71
CA GLN A 9 0.04 -11.34 4.06
C GLN A 9 0.55 -10.50 2.88
N GLN A 10 0.34 -10.98 1.64
CA GLN A 10 0.80 -10.32 0.44
C GLN A 10 -0.16 -10.55 -0.73
N ALA A 11 -0.60 -9.47 -1.36
CA ALA A 11 -1.53 -9.52 -2.48
C ALA A 11 -1.08 -8.54 -3.59
N LEU A 12 -1.43 -8.91 -4.82
CA LEU A 12 -1.16 -8.16 -6.04
C LEU A 12 -2.45 -7.50 -6.52
N HIS A 13 -2.43 -6.19 -6.73
CA HIS A 13 -3.44 -5.49 -7.52
C HIS A 13 -3.09 -5.66 -9.01
N VAL A 14 -3.91 -6.45 -9.72
CA VAL A 14 -3.64 -6.97 -11.06
C VAL A 14 -3.53 -5.86 -12.10
N GLU A 15 -4.34 -4.81 -12.00
CA GLU A 15 -4.36 -3.72 -12.99
C GLU A 15 -3.15 -2.79 -12.89
N SER A 16 -2.67 -2.52 -11.67
CA SER A 16 -1.53 -1.61 -11.45
C SER A 16 -0.18 -2.33 -11.33
N GLY A 17 -0.19 -3.66 -11.18
CA GLY A 17 1.02 -4.43 -10.89
C GLY A 17 1.57 -4.23 -9.47
N VAL A 18 0.90 -3.42 -8.64
CA VAL A 18 1.33 -3.11 -7.28
C VAL A 18 1.11 -4.31 -6.36
N THR A 19 2.14 -4.68 -5.63
CA THR A 19 2.05 -5.65 -4.55
C THR A 19 2.02 -4.93 -3.20
N LEU A 20 1.10 -5.29 -2.32
CA LEU A 20 1.07 -4.82 -0.94
C LEU A 20 1.29 -6.00 0.00
N GLY A 21 2.15 -5.84 1.00
CA GLY A 21 2.35 -6.85 2.02
C GLY A 21 2.94 -6.33 3.32
N GLY A 22 2.94 -7.18 4.35
CA GLY A 22 3.48 -6.81 5.66
C GLY A 22 4.99 -6.54 5.65
N ALA A 23 5.41 -5.40 6.20
CA ALA A 23 6.82 -5.02 6.35
C ALA A 23 7.24 -4.91 7.83
N GLY A 24 6.53 -5.63 8.71
CA GLY A 24 6.67 -5.54 10.16
C GLY A 24 5.31 -5.39 10.84
N ARG A 25 5.32 -5.08 12.14
CA ARG A 25 4.11 -4.93 12.96
C ARG A 25 3.34 -3.64 12.63
N GLU A 26 4.06 -2.57 12.30
CA GLU A 26 3.53 -1.20 12.16
C GLU A 26 3.85 -0.63 10.76
N ALA A 27 4.13 -1.50 9.79
CA ALA A 27 4.47 -1.10 8.44
C ALA A 27 3.92 -2.08 7.39
N MET A 28 3.58 -1.54 6.24
CA MET A 28 3.24 -2.27 5.02
C MET A 28 4.17 -1.82 3.90
N ALA A 29 4.68 -2.76 3.12
CA ALA A 29 5.48 -2.49 1.93
C ALA A 29 4.59 -2.54 0.69
N LEU A 30 4.62 -1.45 -0.08
CA LEU A 30 4.12 -1.36 -1.42
C LEU A 30 5.28 -1.59 -2.39
N ARG A 31 5.15 -2.51 -3.34
CA ARG A 31 6.20 -2.87 -4.30
C ARG A 31 5.69 -2.71 -5.74
N LEU A 32 6.53 -2.17 -6.60
CA LEU A 32 6.31 -2.10 -8.05
C LEU A 32 7.64 -2.36 -8.77
N GLY A 33 7.77 -3.53 -9.39
CA GLY A 33 9.06 -3.98 -9.91
C GLY A 33 10.09 -4.14 -8.78
N GLU A 34 11.20 -3.41 -8.88
CA GLU A 34 12.26 -3.40 -7.86
C GLU A 34 12.04 -2.35 -6.77
N HIS A 35 11.18 -1.36 -7.02
CA HIS A 35 10.92 -0.25 -6.09
C HIS A 35 10.04 -0.66 -4.91
N VAL A 36 10.31 -0.04 -3.77
CA VAL A 36 9.58 -0.25 -2.52
C VAL A 36 9.22 1.09 -1.89
N LEU A 37 7.98 1.21 -1.43
CA LEU A 37 7.52 2.27 -0.54
C LEU A 37 6.99 1.64 0.74
N THR A 38 7.59 1.99 1.87
CA THR A 38 7.16 1.55 3.19
C THR A 38 6.18 2.56 3.77
N LEU A 39 4.95 2.12 3.98
CA LEU A 39 3.89 2.91 4.59
C LEU A 39 3.75 2.52 6.06
N PRO A 40 3.86 3.49 6.99
CA PRO A 40 3.48 3.27 8.37
C PRO A 40 2.00 2.88 8.44
N VAL A 41 1.68 1.93 9.30
CA VAL A 41 0.30 1.53 9.57
C VAL A 41 0.04 1.38 11.06
N ASP A 42 -1.18 1.73 11.46
CA ASP A 42 -1.74 1.39 12.76
C ASP A 42 -2.79 0.28 12.56
N ARG A 43 -2.57 -0.87 13.24
CA ARG A 43 -3.37 -2.09 13.08
C ARG A 43 -4.35 -2.23 14.23
N GLY A 44 -5.62 -1.94 13.94
CA GLY A 44 -6.76 -2.29 14.79
C GLY A 44 -7.25 -3.72 14.54
N TYR A 45 -8.28 -4.14 15.27
CA TYR A 45 -8.85 -5.50 15.15
C TYR A 45 -9.52 -5.78 13.78
N ARG A 46 -10.06 -4.74 13.13
CA ARG A 46 -10.69 -4.78 11.79
C ARG A 46 -10.37 -3.57 10.91
N GLN A 47 -9.47 -2.72 11.39
CA GLN A 47 -9.12 -1.46 10.74
C GLN A 47 -7.62 -1.40 10.52
N LEU A 48 -7.23 -0.98 9.33
CA LEU A 48 -5.85 -0.73 8.95
C LEU A 48 -5.73 0.75 8.60
N ARG A 49 -5.15 1.55 9.49
CA ARG A 49 -4.93 2.97 9.21
C ARG A 49 -3.57 3.15 8.55
N PHE A 50 -3.55 3.61 7.31
CA PHE A 50 -2.36 3.93 6.55
C PHE A 50 -2.01 5.41 6.67
N PHE A 51 -0.72 5.69 6.90
CA PHE A 51 -0.19 7.05 6.88
C PHE A 51 0.49 7.30 5.53
N ILE A 52 -0.21 8.03 4.66
CA ILE A 52 0.22 8.26 3.27
C ILE A 52 0.92 9.62 3.19
N PRO A 53 2.18 9.70 2.73
CA PRO A 53 2.84 10.97 2.45
C PRO A 53 2.07 11.76 1.38
N THR A 54 2.01 13.09 1.52
CA THR A 54 1.41 13.95 0.48
C THR A 54 2.14 13.85 -0.85
N GLU A 55 3.46 13.66 -0.82
CA GLU A 55 4.29 13.36 -1.99
C GLU A 55 5.01 12.02 -1.76
N PRO A 56 4.37 10.89 -2.08
CA PRO A 56 4.97 9.59 -1.87
C PRO A 56 6.16 9.39 -2.81
N ARG A 57 7.26 8.88 -2.24
CA ARG A 57 8.53 8.61 -2.91
C ARG A 57 8.98 7.19 -2.62
N TRP A 58 9.71 6.57 -3.53
CA TRP A 58 10.30 5.26 -3.26
C TRP A 58 11.41 5.36 -2.21
N ASP A 59 11.54 4.33 -1.38
CA ASP A 59 12.54 4.27 -0.31
C ASP A 59 13.96 3.97 -0.84
N ASP A 60 14.09 3.41 -2.04
CA ASP A 60 15.36 2.99 -2.64
C ASP A 60 16.12 4.13 -3.33
N ASP A 61 15.45 4.92 -4.17
CA ASP A 61 16.06 6.02 -4.92
C ASP A 61 15.52 7.43 -4.57
N GLY A 62 14.40 7.52 -3.84
CA GLY A 62 13.76 8.78 -3.48
C GLY A 62 12.98 9.45 -4.62
N GLU A 63 12.85 8.79 -5.77
CA GLU A 63 12.03 9.27 -6.88
C GLU A 63 10.55 9.29 -6.50
N LEU A 64 9.79 10.18 -7.14
CA LEU A 64 8.34 10.22 -6.96
C LEU A 64 7.71 8.95 -7.52
N LEU A 65 6.63 8.50 -6.87
CA LEU A 65 5.80 7.44 -7.45
C LEU A 65 5.31 7.86 -8.85
N PRO A 66 5.18 6.91 -9.80
CA PRO A 66 4.55 7.19 -11.08
C PRO A 66 3.16 7.82 -10.86
N PRO A 67 2.76 8.85 -11.63
CA PRO A 67 1.49 9.57 -11.41
C PRO A 67 0.28 8.64 -11.38
N GLU A 68 0.27 7.63 -12.25
CA GLU A 68 -0.78 6.61 -12.34
C GLU A 68 -0.97 5.84 -11.03
N ILE A 69 0.12 5.60 -10.29
CA ILE A 69 0.11 4.92 -9.00
C ILE A 69 -0.18 5.91 -7.88
N ALA A 70 0.44 7.10 -7.91
CA ALA A 70 0.25 8.12 -6.88
C ALA A 70 -1.22 8.57 -6.79
N ASP A 71 -1.85 8.85 -7.93
CA ASP A 71 -3.24 9.30 -8.01
C ASP A 71 -4.24 8.21 -7.57
N ASN A 72 -3.89 6.93 -7.77
CA ASN A 72 -4.73 5.79 -7.43
C ASN A 72 -4.30 5.06 -6.16
N LEU A 73 -3.33 5.59 -5.41
CA LEU A 73 -2.68 4.86 -4.31
C LEU A 73 -3.68 4.38 -3.25
N GLN A 74 -4.57 5.26 -2.83
CA GLN A 74 -5.60 4.92 -1.83
C GLN A 74 -6.61 3.90 -2.39
N ALA A 75 -6.97 3.99 -3.68
CA ALA A 75 -7.88 3.04 -4.31
C ALA A 75 -7.25 1.64 -4.39
N ILE A 76 -6.00 1.55 -4.84
CA ILE A 76 -5.22 0.29 -4.89
C ILE A 76 -5.14 -0.36 -3.51
N ILE A 77 -4.76 0.41 -2.48
CA ILE A 77 -4.70 -0.08 -1.10
C ILE A 77 -6.09 -0.52 -0.63
N THR A 78 -7.14 0.21 -0.99
CA THR A 78 -8.51 -0.10 -0.61
C THR A 78 -8.96 -1.45 -1.14
N GLU A 79 -8.74 -1.71 -2.42
CA GLU A 79 -9.13 -2.98 -3.02
C GLU A 79 -8.39 -4.17 -2.38
N ILE A 80 -7.10 -4.01 -2.09
CA ILE A 80 -6.33 -5.06 -1.40
C ILE A 80 -6.81 -5.25 0.04
N ALA A 81 -7.08 -4.17 0.78
CA ALA A 81 -7.57 -4.26 2.15
C ALA A 81 -8.95 -4.94 2.22
N VAL A 82 -9.87 -4.58 1.31
CA VAL A 82 -11.18 -5.21 1.18
C VAL A 82 -11.06 -6.69 0.83
N PHE A 83 -10.10 -7.06 -0.05
CA PHE A 83 -9.79 -8.46 -0.34
C PHE A 83 -9.38 -9.25 0.93
N TRP A 84 -8.71 -8.61 1.89
CA TRP A 84 -8.36 -9.19 3.19
C TRP A 84 -9.45 -9.03 4.27
N GLU A 85 -10.66 -8.63 3.90
CA GLU A 85 -11.76 -8.36 4.84
C GLU A 85 -11.41 -7.29 5.90
N GLN A 86 -10.59 -6.31 5.52
CA GLN A 86 -10.17 -5.18 6.36
C GLN A 86 -10.75 -3.87 5.84
N GLU A 87 -11.06 -2.95 6.75
CA GLU A 87 -11.48 -1.59 6.41
C GLU A 87 -10.28 -0.63 6.54
N PRO A 88 -9.78 -0.07 5.43
CA PRO A 88 -8.65 0.85 5.48
C PRO A 88 -9.10 2.26 5.87
N GLU A 89 -8.30 2.92 6.69
CA GLU A 89 -8.40 4.36 6.93
C GLU A 89 -7.14 5.06 6.40
N PHE A 90 -7.26 6.28 5.90
CA PHE A 90 -6.13 7.03 5.37
C PHE A 90 -5.89 8.32 6.17
N ARG A 91 -4.62 8.58 6.47
CA ARG A 91 -4.15 9.85 7.05
C ARG A 91 -3.02 10.38 6.21
N SER A 92 -3.20 11.57 5.64
CA SER A 92 -2.11 12.27 4.96
C SER A 92 -1.10 12.78 5.98
N ILE A 93 0.19 12.59 5.69
CA ILE A 93 1.29 13.13 6.49
C ILE A 93 2.20 13.97 5.60
N PHE A 94 2.71 15.07 6.15
CA PHE A 94 3.80 15.83 5.54
C PHE A 94 5.09 15.15 6.01
N ARG A 95 5.76 14.44 5.10
CA ARG A 95 7.08 13.85 5.35
C ARG A 95 8.15 14.71 4.71
#